data_AF-A0A923NCC0-F1
#
_entry.id   AF-A0A923NCC0-F1
#
_cell.length_a   1.000
_cell.length_b   1.000
_cell.length_c   1.000
_cell.angle_alpha   90.00
_cell.angle_beta   90.00
_cell.angle_gamma   90.00
#
_symmetry.space_group_name_H-M   'P 1'
#
loop_
_entity.id
_entity.type
_entity.pdbx_description
1 polymer ?
#
loop_
_entity_poly.entity_id
_entity_poly.type
_entity_poly.pdbx_seq_one_letter_code
_entity_poly.pdbx_strand_id
1 'polypeptide(L)'
;MKKRRLMLCSIISLIMVFVMAVPMTVSADTVRVAGDATALANEIKAAQKGDTIKLTASFAASITIPADKNITLDLNGQTLTNEAGNHTITNEGTLTIKGDGTVDNVSHAKAAVYNKQGATATLSGGKFTRSKETGKSDSVSGGNSYYNILNQGEMTINSGVEVSQTGHFSSLIDNGWYNGSENTAKINAKLTINGGTFSGGLNTIKNDDFGDLTIKDGKFSNTSGAVVLNWNIANISGGSFEVADSAKSVIANGYGNAEMDKGELTITGGTFTASNDGAGNIFGYTGSNGGFVKISGGTFDGDLNTTGYPYTPEISGGEFTDDPGQYVVNDKAVLVLDKDEYLVIYNDDDYACVLGATHKAVRGDRPYYYLDKEDAGQVELEPLGHSVDFYAMQPEGSIDYEQGDSITVPDGKSVKEFLAIVNEEYEFDGKAYAITDPKAVDGYKFLGWYNGTAKWNENDDTKLDSFAYGEKFDFDQKITKDTEVFAAWEKVGSGSNEPTQPGNLDKPSKDNGAVAKADKSAKTGDDFNLFAVGGVALAAIIAMAAVAITGRRHRQR
;
A
#
# COMPACT_ATOMS: atom_id res chain seq x y z
N MET A 1 -6.30 -17.47 -28.36
CA MET A 1 -6.79 -17.25 -26.98
C MET A 1 -6.06 -16.03 -26.43
N LYS A 2 -6.69 -15.12 -25.68
CA LYS A 2 -5.98 -13.98 -25.07
C LYS A 2 -5.26 -14.52 -23.82
N LYS A 3 -3.95 -14.28 -23.68
CA LYS A 3 -3.19 -14.67 -22.49
C LYS A 3 -3.76 -13.99 -21.24
N ARG A 4 -3.69 -14.67 -20.09
CA ARG A 4 -4.05 -14.09 -18.79
C ARG A 4 -2.95 -13.09 -18.42
N ARG A 5 -3.33 -11.81 -18.33
CA ARG A 5 -2.43 -10.78 -17.81
C ARG A 5 -2.41 -10.92 -16.30
N LEU A 6 -1.28 -11.33 -15.76
CA LEU A 6 -1.03 -11.27 -14.33
C LEU A 6 -0.67 -9.82 -14.04
N MET A 7 -1.61 -9.08 -13.46
CA MET A 7 -1.23 -7.90 -12.70
C MET A 7 -0.76 -8.42 -11.35
N LEU A 8 0.54 -8.44 -11.12
CA LEU A 8 1.01 -8.28 -9.76
C LEU A 8 0.47 -6.92 -9.28
N CYS A 9 0.08 -6.78 -8.02
CA CYS A 9 -0.50 -5.53 -7.49
C CYS A 9 0.49 -4.37 -7.39
N SER A 10 1.40 -4.25 -8.36
CA SER A 10 2.04 -3.02 -8.75
C SER A 10 1.05 -2.23 -9.62
N ILE A 11 0.07 -1.59 -8.99
CA ILE A 11 -0.60 -0.47 -9.64
C ILE A 11 0.46 0.62 -9.78
N ILE A 12 1.19 0.60 -10.89
CA ILE A 12 1.77 1.80 -11.45
C ILE A 12 0.60 2.76 -11.57
N SER A 13 0.56 3.75 -10.69
CA SER A 13 -0.33 4.89 -10.75
C SER A 13 0.04 5.69 -12.00
N LEU A 14 -0.32 5.16 -13.17
CA LEU A 14 -0.34 5.91 -14.40
C LEU A 14 -1.60 6.77 -14.33
N ILE A 15 -1.46 7.88 -13.62
CA ILE A 15 -2.41 8.95 -13.58
C ILE A 15 -2.57 9.45 -15.02
N MET A 16 -3.52 8.89 -15.78
CA MET A 16 -4.18 9.70 -16.80
C MET A 16 -4.98 10.73 -16.01
N VAL A 17 -4.33 11.86 -15.74
CA VAL A 17 -5.04 13.10 -15.45
C VAL A 17 -5.85 13.33 -16.71
N PHE A 18 -7.10 12.87 -16.73
CA PHE A 18 -8.09 13.50 -17.57
C PHE A 18 -8.30 14.89 -16.96
N VAL A 19 -7.35 15.78 -17.24
CA VAL A 19 -7.65 17.19 -17.39
C VAL A 19 -8.67 17.14 -18.50
N MET A 20 -9.96 17.18 -18.14
CA MET A 20 -10.93 17.67 -19.10
C MET A 20 -10.39 19.05 -19.47
N ALA A 21 -9.70 19.10 -20.62
CA ALA A 21 -9.40 20.33 -21.31
C ALA A 21 -10.75 20.88 -21.78
N VAL A 22 -11.53 21.39 -20.82
CA VAL A 22 -12.39 22.52 -21.08
C VAL A 22 -11.42 23.54 -21.67
N PRO A 23 -11.68 24.09 -22.87
CA PRO A 23 -10.87 25.18 -23.39
C PRO A 23 -10.98 26.34 -22.39
N MET A 24 -10.06 26.37 -21.42
CA MET A 24 -9.87 27.50 -20.53
C MET A 24 -9.20 28.55 -21.39
N THR A 25 -9.98 29.52 -21.83
CA THR A 25 -9.47 30.84 -22.11
C THR A 25 -8.65 31.26 -20.89
N VAL A 26 -7.32 31.25 -21.03
CA VAL A 26 -6.39 31.67 -19.98
C VAL A 26 -6.58 33.17 -19.79
N SER A 27 -7.48 33.55 -18.89
CA SER A 27 -7.43 34.85 -18.25
C SER A 27 -6.17 34.84 -17.40
N ALA A 28 -5.32 35.85 -17.50
CA ALA A 28 -4.10 35.91 -16.69
C ALA A 28 -4.49 35.84 -15.20
N ASP A 29 -3.95 34.86 -14.47
CA ASP A 29 -4.13 34.73 -13.03
C ASP A 29 -3.62 36.01 -12.35
N THR A 30 -4.53 36.81 -11.80
CA THR A 30 -4.12 38.00 -11.06
C THR A 30 -3.72 37.57 -9.65
N VAL A 31 -2.51 37.94 -9.22
CA VAL A 31 -2.06 37.73 -7.84
C VAL A 31 -2.46 38.94 -6.99
N ARG A 32 -3.38 38.70 -6.07
CA ARG A 32 -3.84 39.61 -5.02
C ARG A 32 -3.10 39.30 -3.73
N VAL A 33 -2.96 40.28 -2.84
CA VAL A 33 -2.28 40.09 -1.55
C VAL A 33 -3.18 40.49 -0.39
N ALA A 34 -3.12 39.72 0.69
CA ALA A 34 -3.88 40.00 1.91
C ALA A 34 -2.96 39.90 3.14
N GLY A 35 -2.79 41.02 3.84
CA GLY A 35 -1.97 41.11 5.06
C GLY A 35 -2.78 41.09 6.36
N ASP A 36 -4.10 41.16 6.28
CA ASP A 36 -5.01 41.11 7.43
C ASP A 36 -6.40 40.59 7.03
N ALA A 37 -7.26 40.41 8.04
CA ALA A 37 -8.62 39.90 7.87
C ALA A 37 -9.50 40.76 6.95
N THR A 38 -9.36 42.09 7.01
CA THR A 38 -10.17 43.02 6.20
C THR A 38 -9.74 42.96 4.75
N ALA A 39 -8.43 42.96 4.50
CA ALA A 39 -7.87 42.79 3.17
C ALA A 39 -8.29 41.46 2.54
N LEU A 40 -8.19 40.34 3.28
CA LEU A 40 -8.59 39.03 2.78
C LEU A 40 -10.06 39.00 2.38
N ALA A 41 -10.97 39.51 3.22
CA ALA A 41 -12.39 39.56 2.92
C ALA A 41 -12.70 40.43 1.69
N ASN A 42 -11.99 41.55 1.51
CA ASN A 42 -12.15 42.43 0.36
C ASN A 42 -11.62 41.77 -0.93
N GLU A 43 -10.47 41.12 -0.87
CA GLU A 43 -9.90 40.42 -2.03
C GLU A 43 -10.76 39.23 -2.46
N ILE A 44 -11.37 38.48 -1.54
CA ILE A 44 -12.32 37.40 -1.88
C ILE A 44 -13.53 37.96 -2.66
N LYS A 45 -14.08 39.11 -2.22
CA LYS A 45 -15.20 39.76 -2.92
C LYS A 45 -14.80 40.25 -4.30
N ALA A 46 -13.62 40.83 -4.43
CA ALA A 46 -13.10 41.40 -5.68
C ALA A 46 -12.58 40.35 -6.66
N ALA A 47 -12.15 39.19 -6.17
CA ALA A 47 -11.53 38.13 -6.95
C ALA A 47 -12.46 37.66 -8.08
N GLN A 48 -11.86 37.53 -9.26
CA GLN A 48 -12.46 36.92 -10.44
C GLN A 48 -12.07 35.45 -10.50
N LYS A 49 -12.74 34.70 -11.38
CA LYS A 49 -12.44 33.28 -11.60
C LYS A 49 -10.96 33.09 -11.97
N GLY A 50 -10.25 32.28 -11.20
CA GLY A 50 -8.83 31.96 -11.37
C GLY A 50 -7.87 32.83 -10.55
N ASP A 51 -8.34 33.92 -9.94
CA ASP A 51 -7.47 34.79 -9.15
C ASP A 51 -6.83 34.04 -7.97
N THR A 52 -5.57 34.37 -7.68
CA THR A 52 -4.85 33.88 -6.50
C THR A 52 -4.78 34.99 -5.45
N ILE A 53 -5.18 34.70 -4.21
CA ILE A 53 -5.00 35.57 -3.05
C ILE A 53 -3.86 35.00 -2.21
N LYS A 54 -2.78 35.76 -2.08
CA LYS A 54 -1.57 35.38 -1.35
C LYS A 54 -1.54 36.04 0.03
N LEU A 55 -1.39 35.25 1.09
CA LEU A 55 -1.23 35.77 2.44
C LEU A 55 0.17 36.35 2.65
N THR A 56 0.25 37.54 3.26
CA THR A 56 1.54 38.20 3.56
C THR A 56 1.82 38.32 5.05
N ALA A 57 0.87 37.95 5.90
CA ALA A 57 1.04 37.86 7.35
C ALA A 57 0.09 36.79 7.93
N SER A 58 0.41 36.33 9.14
CA SER A 58 -0.47 35.45 9.91
C SER A 58 -1.48 36.28 10.70
N PHE A 59 -2.76 35.89 10.69
CA PHE A 59 -3.82 36.61 11.41
C PHE A 59 -5.03 35.71 11.70
N ALA A 60 -5.91 36.20 12.58
CA ALA A 60 -7.19 35.56 12.84
C ALA A 60 -8.26 36.11 11.89
N ALA A 61 -8.94 35.24 11.14
CA ALA A 61 -10.13 35.56 10.36
C ALA A 61 -10.95 34.29 10.09
N SER A 62 -12.26 34.45 9.98
CA SER A 62 -13.17 33.43 9.47
C SER A 62 -13.74 33.88 8.14
N ILE A 63 -13.52 33.09 7.08
CA ILE A 63 -13.90 33.47 5.71
C ILE A 63 -14.96 32.54 5.13
N THR A 64 -15.79 33.10 4.26
CA THR A 64 -16.67 32.32 3.38
C THR A 64 -16.26 32.56 1.94
N ILE A 65 -16.12 31.49 1.16
CA ILE A 65 -15.96 31.55 -0.30
C ILE A 65 -17.36 31.43 -0.91
N PRO A 66 -17.93 32.51 -1.48
CA PRO A 66 -19.27 32.48 -2.06
C PRO A 66 -19.39 31.51 -3.25
N ALA A 67 -20.62 31.05 -3.51
CA ALA A 67 -20.91 30.07 -4.56
C ALA A 67 -20.50 30.49 -5.98
N ASP A 68 -20.46 31.78 -6.27
CA ASP A 68 -20.05 32.33 -7.57
C ASP A 68 -18.52 32.53 -7.69
N LYS A 69 -17.75 32.22 -6.65
CA LYS A 69 -16.29 32.39 -6.64
C LYS A 69 -15.56 31.10 -7.01
N ASN A 70 -14.47 31.29 -7.75
CA ASN A 70 -13.49 30.26 -8.06
C ASN A 70 -12.10 30.87 -7.90
N ILE A 71 -11.44 30.60 -6.77
CA ILE A 71 -10.20 31.27 -6.38
C ILE A 71 -9.17 30.30 -5.84
N THR A 72 -7.91 30.74 -5.83
CA THR A 72 -6.83 30.09 -5.10
C THR A 72 -6.42 30.92 -3.88
N LEU A 73 -6.35 30.30 -2.71
CA LEU A 73 -5.72 30.86 -1.51
C LEU A 73 -4.30 30.27 -1.38
N ASP A 74 -3.29 31.13 -1.51
CA ASP A 74 -1.89 30.79 -1.26
C ASP A 74 -1.51 31.19 0.17
N LEU A 75 -1.28 30.19 1.02
CA LEU A 75 -0.95 30.37 2.42
C LEU A 75 0.44 31.02 2.62
N ASN A 76 1.38 30.85 1.68
CA ASN A 76 2.69 31.52 1.67
C ASN A 76 3.42 31.57 3.04
N GLY A 77 3.48 30.43 3.70
CA GLY A 77 4.09 30.21 5.01
C GLY A 77 3.31 30.80 6.19
N GLN A 78 2.12 31.37 5.97
CA GLN A 78 1.34 32.07 6.99
C GLN A 78 0.31 31.16 7.67
N THR A 79 -0.11 31.58 8.86
CA THR A 79 -1.18 30.95 9.63
C THR A 79 -2.47 31.76 9.55
N LEU A 80 -3.56 31.12 9.15
CA LEU A 80 -4.93 31.62 9.24
C LEU A 80 -5.65 30.88 10.38
N THR A 81 -6.01 31.60 11.43
CA THR A 81 -6.77 31.04 12.57
C THR A 81 -8.20 31.59 12.57
N ASN A 82 -9.20 30.81 12.96
CA ASN A 82 -10.59 31.30 12.97
C ASN A 82 -10.83 32.43 13.98
N GLU A 83 -11.87 33.22 13.71
CA GLU A 83 -12.52 34.01 14.76
C GLU A 83 -13.33 33.09 15.68
N ALA A 84 -13.34 33.39 16.98
CA ALA A 84 -13.96 32.53 17.98
C ALA A 84 -15.42 32.16 17.65
N GLY A 85 -15.73 30.87 17.76
CA GLY A 85 -17.07 30.34 17.49
C GLY A 85 -17.37 30.06 16.01
N ASN A 86 -16.43 30.29 15.10
CA ASN A 86 -16.61 30.09 13.65
C ASN A 86 -15.69 29.02 13.06
N HIS A 87 -16.06 28.52 11.88
CA HIS A 87 -15.13 27.78 11.01
C HIS A 87 -14.02 28.73 10.56
N THR A 88 -12.83 28.21 10.26
CA THR A 88 -11.76 29.04 9.70
C THR A 88 -12.10 29.39 8.25
N ILE A 89 -12.46 28.38 7.46
CA ILE A 89 -12.91 28.53 6.07
C ILE A 89 -14.24 27.77 5.87
N THR A 90 -15.24 28.48 5.37
CA THR A 90 -16.48 27.89 4.83
C THR A 90 -16.44 28.05 3.30
N ASN A 91 -16.47 26.96 2.55
CA ASN A 91 -16.51 27.00 1.08
C ASN A 91 -17.91 26.68 0.56
N GLU A 92 -18.47 27.60 -0.22
CA GLU A 92 -19.72 27.42 -0.97
C GLU A 92 -19.49 27.43 -2.49
N GLY A 93 -18.28 27.79 -2.95
CA GLY A 93 -17.90 27.89 -4.35
C GLY A 93 -16.79 26.89 -4.74
N THR A 94 -15.82 27.36 -5.52
CA THR A 94 -14.62 26.60 -5.88
C THR A 94 -13.38 27.19 -5.22
N LEU A 95 -12.69 26.40 -4.39
CA LEU A 95 -11.52 26.84 -3.63
C LEU A 95 -10.33 25.92 -3.87
N THR A 96 -9.19 26.48 -4.26
CA THR A 96 -7.90 25.80 -4.16
C THR A 96 -7.09 26.40 -3.00
N ILE A 97 -6.53 25.58 -2.12
CA ILE A 97 -5.58 26.02 -1.09
C ILE A 97 -4.20 25.44 -1.43
N LYS A 98 -3.17 26.28 -1.44
CA LYS A 98 -1.79 25.90 -1.75
C LYS A 98 -0.77 26.63 -0.88
N GLY A 99 0.50 26.26 -1.07
CA GLY A 99 1.63 26.85 -0.39
C GLY A 99 1.80 26.31 1.03
N ASP A 100 3.00 26.45 1.57
CA ASP A 100 3.25 26.15 2.98
C ASP A 100 2.44 27.10 3.87
N GLY A 101 2.18 26.72 5.12
CA GLY A 101 1.40 27.53 6.06
C GLY A 101 0.40 26.67 6.81
N THR A 102 -0.45 27.30 7.62
CA THR A 102 -1.39 26.60 8.50
C THR A 102 -2.79 27.21 8.42
N VAL A 103 -3.82 26.37 8.26
CA VAL A 103 -5.20 26.71 8.57
C VAL A 103 -5.55 26.04 9.91
N ASP A 104 -5.74 26.86 10.93
CA ASP A 104 -5.98 26.41 12.30
C ASP A 104 -7.41 26.73 12.75
N ASN A 105 -8.04 25.82 13.50
CA ASN A 105 -9.28 26.11 14.22
C ASN A 105 -9.15 25.86 15.72
N VAL A 106 -9.53 26.85 16.52
CA VAL A 106 -9.45 26.83 17.99
C VAL A 106 -10.81 26.77 18.67
N SER A 107 -11.90 26.56 17.93
CA SER A 107 -13.27 26.63 18.44
C SER A 107 -13.99 25.28 18.43
N HIS A 108 -14.82 25.07 19.45
CA HIS A 108 -15.60 23.84 19.61
C HIS A 108 -16.64 23.72 18.50
N ALA A 109 -16.85 22.50 17.99
CA ALA A 109 -17.80 22.22 16.92
C ALA A 109 -17.60 23.05 15.65
N LYS A 110 -16.34 23.40 15.32
CA LYS A 110 -15.96 24.18 14.14
C LYS A 110 -14.73 23.58 13.47
N ALA A 111 -14.76 23.51 12.15
CA ALA A 111 -13.70 22.93 11.33
C ALA A 111 -12.71 23.99 10.83
N ALA A 112 -11.48 23.57 10.54
CA ALA A 112 -10.52 24.39 9.80
C ALA A 112 -11.03 24.63 8.37
N VAL A 113 -11.58 23.59 7.73
CA VAL A 113 -12.25 23.71 6.43
C VAL A 113 -13.60 23.01 6.48
N TYR A 114 -14.66 23.75 6.14
CA TYR A 114 -15.97 23.20 5.85
C TYR A 114 -16.30 23.40 4.37
N ASN A 115 -16.29 22.33 3.60
CA ASN A 115 -16.71 22.33 2.20
C ASN A 115 -18.18 21.93 2.11
N LYS A 116 -19.08 22.87 1.79
CA LYS A 116 -20.52 22.63 1.77
C LYS A 116 -20.95 21.80 0.57
N GLN A 117 -22.15 21.23 0.67
CA GLN A 117 -22.80 20.58 -0.46
C GLN A 117 -22.87 21.51 -1.68
N GLY A 118 -22.48 20.98 -2.84
CA GLY A 118 -22.40 21.72 -4.10
C GLY A 118 -21.10 22.50 -4.31
N ALA A 119 -20.24 22.62 -3.29
CA ALA A 119 -18.95 23.29 -3.39
C ALA A 119 -17.82 22.32 -3.76
N THR A 120 -16.75 22.85 -4.37
CA THR A 120 -15.55 22.10 -4.74
C THR A 120 -14.32 22.67 -4.05
N ALA A 121 -13.54 21.82 -3.39
CA ALA A 121 -12.29 22.19 -2.74
C ALA A 121 -11.11 21.35 -3.27
N THR A 122 -9.94 21.97 -3.41
CA THR A 122 -8.67 21.27 -3.71
C THR A 122 -7.60 21.74 -2.73
N LEU A 123 -7.05 20.82 -1.94
CA LEU A 123 -5.94 21.10 -1.01
C LEU A 123 -4.66 20.57 -1.65
N SER A 124 -3.72 21.47 -1.96
CA SER A 124 -2.45 21.15 -2.64
C SER A 124 -1.19 21.53 -1.85
N GLY A 125 -1.36 21.83 -0.56
CA GLY A 125 -0.29 22.14 0.37
C GLY A 125 -0.84 22.69 1.68
N GLY A 126 0.05 22.87 2.65
CA GLY A 126 -0.28 23.46 3.96
C GLY A 126 -0.68 22.44 5.01
N LYS A 127 -0.80 22.94 6.24
CA LYS A 127 -1.17 22.19 7.43
C LYS A 127 -2.59 22.56 7.88
N PHE A 128 -3.41 21.58 8.21
CA PHE A 128 -4.79 21.79 8.65
C PHE A 128 -4.94 21.20 10.05
N THR A 129 -5.06 22.06 11.06
CA THR A 129 -4.97 21.64 12.46
C THR A 129 -6.08 22.22 13.34
N ARG A 130 -6.19 21.66 14.54
CA ARG A 130 -6.98 22.18 15.65
C ARG A 130 -6.08 22.35 16.87
N SER A 131 -5.41 23.48 16.99
CA SER A 131 -4.33 23.70 17.98
C SER A 131 -4.79 23.74 19.44
N LYS A 132 -6.11 23.84 19.67
CA LYS A 132 -6.74 23.83 21.01
C LYS A 132 -7.63 22.62 21.24
N GLU A 133 -7.42 21.53 20.52
CA GLU A 133 -8.16 20.28 20.68
C GLU A 133 -8.05 19.71 22.11
N THR A 134 -9.17 19.29 22.69
CA THR A 134 -9.24 18.74 24.05
C THR A 134 -10.02 17.43 24.18
N GLY A 135 -10.44 16.81 23.05
CA GLY A 135 -11.13 15.52 23.04
C GLY A 135 -10.34 14.42 23.77
N LYS A 136 -10.94 13.83 24.81
CA LYS A 136 -10.26 12.87 25.71
C LYS A 136 -10.59 11.41 25.41
N SER A 137 -11.77 11.14 24.90
CA SER A 137 -12.24 9.80 24.50
C SER A 137 -13.39 9.94 23.51
N ASP A 138 -13.90 8.82 22.99
CA ASP A 138 -15.10 8.72 22.15
C ASP A 138 -16.39 9.29 22.78
N SER A 139 -16.37 9.52 24.09
CA SER A 139 -17.51 9.91 24.92
C SER A 139 -17.30 11.23 25.65
N VAL A 140 -16.08 11.78 25.65
CA VAL A 140 -15.72 12.99 26.38
C VAL A 140 -14.97 13.96 25.46
N SER A 141 -15.68 14.97 24.96
CA SER A 141 -15.13 16.01 24.08
C SER A 141 -14.11 16.93 24.74
N GLY A 142 -14.05 16.97 26.08
CA GLY A 142 -13.17 17.85 26.84
C GLY A 142 -13.43 19.35 26.65
N GLY A 143 -14.53 19.74 25.99
CA GLY A 143 -14.97 21.11 25.78
C GLY A 143 -14.62 21.72 24.42
N ASN A 144 -13.53 21.31 23.75
CA ASN A 144 -13.17 21.78 22.42
C ASN A 144 -12.77 20.60 21.52
N SER A 145 -13.72 20.13 20.72
CA SER A 145 -13.52 19.02 19.79
C SER A 145 -14.39 19.18 18.56
N TYR A 146 -13.85 18.83 17.41
CA TYR A 146 -14.55 18.71 16.14
C TYR A 146 -13.64 18.09 15.07
N TYR A 147 -14.16 17.95 13.85
CA TYR A 147 -13.39 17.62 12.66
C TYR A 147 -12.42 18.74 12.29
N ASN A 148 -11.24 18.40 11.76
CA ASN A 148 -10.37 19.37 11.09
C ASN A 148 -10.98 19.78 9.75
N ILE A 149 -11.47 18.79 9.01
CA ILE A 149 -12.12 18.96 7.71
C ILE A 149 -13.50 18.32 7.77
N LEU A 150 -14.52 19.10 7.41
CA LEU A 150 -15.87 18.63 7.12
C LEU A 150 -16.12 18.78 5.62
N ASN A 151 -16.36 17.69 4.92
CA ASN A 151 -16.68 17.69 3.50
C ASN A 151 -18.09 17.15 3.25
N GLN A 152 -18.95 18.01 2.73
CA GLN A 152 -20.30 17.68 2.24
C GLN A 152 -20.44 17.92 0.73
N GLY A 153 -19.39 18.46 0.09
CA GLY A 153 -19.30 18.70 -1.35
C GLY A 153 -18.30 17.76 -2.02
N GLU A 154 -17.55 18.27 -2.98
CA GLU A 154 -16.44 17.56 -3.63
C GLU A 154 -15.09 18.10 -3.16
N MET A 155 -14.22 17.24 -2.66
CA MET A 155 -12.89 17.61 -2.20
C MET A 155 -11.82 16.70 -2.78
N THR A 156 -10.73 17.31 -3.24
CA THR A 156 -9.48 16.61 -3.57
C THR A 156 -8.37 17.06 -2.63
N ILE A 157 -7.66 16.11 -2.02
CA ILE A 157 -6.46 16.36 -1.21
C ILE A 157 -5.26 15.74 -1.93
N ASN A 158 -4.25 16.57 -2.22
CA ASN A 158 -3.04 16.15 -2.92
C ASN A 158 -1.87 15.93 -1.95
N SER A 159 -0.83 15.24 -2.45
CA SER A 159 0.46 15.12 -1.77
C SER A 159 0.99 16.48 -1.31
N GLY A 160 1.63 16.52 -0.14
CA GLY A 160 2.16 17.75 0.46
C GLY A 160 1.20 18.44 1.43
N VAL A 161 -0.04 17.96 1.57
CA VAL A 161 -0.97 18.37 2.63
C VAL A 161 -0.71 17.57 3.91
N GLU A 162 -0.77 18.26 5.05
CA GLU A 162 -0.77 17.65 6.38
C GLU A 162 -2.07 17.99 7.12
N VAL A 163 -2.78 17.00 7.67
CA VAL A 163 -3.95 17.21 8.52
C VAL A 163 -3.69 16.51 9.86
N SER A 164 -3.75 17.24 10.96
CA SER A 164 -3.42 16.66 12.26
C SER A 164 -4.21 17.22 13.43
N GLN A 165 -4.54 16.35 14.39
CA GLN A 165 -5.03 16.72 15.72
C GLN A 165 -4.69 15.62 16.74
N THR A 166 -4.73 15.94 18.03
CA THR A 166 -4.45 14.99 19.12
C THR A 166 -5.72 14.49 19.82
N GLY A 167 -6.89 14.90 19.36
CA GLY A 167 -8.17 14.57 20.00
C GLY A 167 -8.59 13.11 19.81
N HIS A 168 -9.36 12.62 20.79
CA HIS A 168 -9.90 11.25 20.81
C HIS A 168 -11.43 11.20 20.67
N PHE A 169 -12.10 12.34 20.44
CA PHE A 169 -13.56 12.43 20.41
C PHE A 169 -14.13 12.52 19.00
N SER A 170 -13.68 13.50 18.20
CA SER A 170 -14.09 13.64 16.80
C SER A 170 -13.07 13.03 15.84
N SER A 171 -13.53 12.54 14.68
CA SER A 171 -12.66 12.14 13.59
C SER A 171 -11.83 13.32 13.06
N LEU A 172 -10.72 13.06 12.40
CA LEU A 172 -9.88 14.09 11.78
C LEU A 172 -10.56 14.68 10.53
N ILE A 173 -11.05 13.82 9.64
CA ILE A 173 -11.86 14.20 8.47
C ILE A 173 -13.21 13.50 8.52
N ASP A 174 -14.26 14.26 8.26
CA ASP A 174 -15.62 13.78 8.03
C ASP A 174 -16.02 14.04 6.57
N ASN A 175 -16.32 12.97 5.83
CA ASN A 175 -16.81 13.02 4.45
C ASN A 175 -18.23 12.47 4.40
N GLY A 176 -19.22 13.36 4.28
CA GLY A 176 -20.63 13.01 4.36
C GLY A 176 -21.36 13.78 5.45
N TRP A 177 -22.35 13.12 6.06
CA TRP A 177 -23.20 13.70 7.10
C TRP A 177 -23.25 12.80 8.32
N TYR A 178 -23.05 13.39 9.50
CA TYR A 178 -23.35 12.72 10.78
C TYR A 178 -24.81 12.28 10.90
N ASN A 179 -25.70 13.02 10.24
CA ASN A 179 -27.12 12.69 10.15
C ASN A 179 -27.55 12.80 8.68
N GLY A 180 -27.63 11.65 8.00
CA GLY A 180 -27.98 11.58 6.57
C GLY A 180 -29.32 12.21 6.21
N SER A 181 -30.25 12.39 7.16
CA SER A 181 -31.51 13.11 6.90
C SER A 181 -31.32 14.60 6.58
N GLU A 182 -30.18 15.19 6.94
CA GLU A 182 -29.81 16.56 6.56
C GLU A 182 -29.44 16.67 5.09
N ASN A 183 -29.05 15.56 4.44
CA ASN A 183 -28.80 15.50 3.01
C ASN A 183 -30.11 15.38 2.21
N THR A 184 -30.88 16.46 2.19
CA THR A 184 -32.16 16.51 1.45
C THR A 184 -32.00 16.35 -0.06
N ALA A 185 -30.83 16.67 -0.61
CA ALA A 185 -30.52 16.49 -2.02
C ALA A 185 -30.17 15.03 -2.39
N LYS A 186 -29.80 14.20 -1.40
CA LYS A 186 -29.38 12.80 -1.58
C LYS A 186 -28.19 12.65 -2.55
N ILE A 187 -27.28 13.61 -2.50
CA ILE A 187 -26.05 13.63 -3.32
C ILE A 187 -24.88 13.25 -2.43
N ASN A 188 -24.03 12.34 -2.91
CA ASN A 188 -22.85 11.93 -2.15
C ASN A 188 -21.83 13.07 -2.01
N ALA A 189 -21.23 13.17 -0.83
CA ALA A 189 -20.02 13.95 -0.60
C ALA A 189 -18.81 13.16 -1.11
N LYS A 190 -18.03 13.76 -2.01
CA LYS A 190 -16.89 13.08 -2.65
C LYS A 190 -15.59 13.54 -2.04
N LEU A 191 -14.77 12.61 -1.59
CA LEU A 191 -13.41 12.87 -1.12
C LEU A 191 -12.42 12.00 -1.89
N THR A 192 -11.53 12.64 -2.64
CA THR A 192 -10.38 11.98 -3.28
C THR A 192 -9.10 12.37 -2.58
N ILE A 193 -8.35 11.40 -2.07
CA ILE A 193 -7.03 11.59 -1.48
C ILE A 193 -5.98 10.99 -2.42
N ASN A 194 -5.17 11.85 -3.04
CA ASN A 194 -4.07 11.45 -3.91
C ASN A 194 -2.73 11.29 -3.14
N GLY A 195 -2.68 11.68 -1.87
CA GLY A 195 -1.49 11.65 -1.01
C GLY A 195 -1.61 12.62 0.17
N GLY A 196 -0.57 12.68 1.00
CA GLY A 196 -0.50 13.57 2.18
C GLY A 196 -0.27 12.80 3.49
N THR A 197 -0.23 13.53 4.60
CA THR A 197 -0.06 12.96 5.94
C THR A 197 -1.25 13.30 6.82
N PHE A 198 -1.88 12.28 7.40
CA PHE A 198 -3.08 12.39 8.21
C PHE A 198 -2.85 11.72 9.56
N SER A 199 -2.79 12.51 10.62
CA SER A 199 -2.41 12.02 11.95
C SER A 199 -3.41 12.42 13.02
N GLY A 200 -4.00 11.41 13.64
CA GLY A 200 -4.87 11.50 14.80
C GLY A 200 -6.36 11.64 14.47
N GLY A 201 -7.11 12.20 15.43
CA GLY A 201 -8.57 12.09 15.48
C GLY A 201 -9.04 10.71 15.97
N LEU A 202 -10.28 10.64 16.46
CA LEU A 202 -10.91 9.36 16.85
C LEU A 202 -10.75 8.36 15.70
N ASN A 203 -11.28 8.71 14.53
CA ASN A 203 -10.91 8.07 13.27
C ASN A 203 -10.11 9.05 12.43
N THR A 204 -9.14 8.58 11.65
CA THR A 204 -8.40 9.47 10.74
C THR A 204 -9.31 9.94 9.61
N ILE A 205 -9.99 8.99 8.96
CA ILE A 205 -11.00 9.28 7.94
C ILE A 205 -12.32 8.64 8.37
N LYS A 206 -13.37 9.45 8.46
CA LYS A 206 -14.74 8.96 8.54
C LYS A 206 -15.44 9.26 7.22
N ASN A 207 -15.77 8.21 6.48
CA ASN A 207 -16.65 8.26 5.32
C ASN A 207 -18.06 7.93 5.80
N ASP A 208 -18.84 8.97 6.07
CA ASP A 208 -20.10 8.93 6.80
C ASP A 208 -21.30 8.70 5.85
N ASP A 209 -22.52 8.94 6.34
CA ASP A 209 -23.74 8.88 5.52
C ASP A 209 -23.54 9.68 4.22
N PHE A 210 -23.89 9.06 3.09
CA PHE A 210 -23.68 9.61 1.74
C PHE A 210 -22.22 9.95 1.40
N GLY A 211 -21.24 9.35 2.08
CA GLY A 211 -19.82 9.50 1.77
C GLY A 211 -19.39 8.67 0.56
N ASP A 212 -18.62 9.25 -0.35
CA ASP A 212 -17.94 8.58 -1.46
C ASP A 212 -16.43 8.87 -1.37
N LEU A 213 -15.67 7.90 -0.87
CA LEU A 213 -14.25 8.03 -0.57
C LEU A 213 -13.41 7.27 -1.60
N THR A 214 -12.39 7.95 -2.11
CA THR A 214 -11.32 7.34 -2.91
C THR A 214 -9.96 7.69 -2.30
N ILE A 215 -9.19 6.69 -1.89
CA ILE A 215 -7.80 6.84 -1.43
C ILE A 215 -6.88 6.18 -2.44
N LYS A 216 -5.92 6.95 -2.96
CA LYS A 216 -4.88 6.46 -3.87
C LYS A 216 -3.52 6.34 -3.21
N ASP A 217 -3.22 7.22 -2.26
CA ASP A 217 -1.98 7.23 -1.52
C ASP A 217 -2.11 8.09 -0.25
N GLY A 218 -1.09 8.09 0.60
CA GLY A 218 -0.97 8.89 1.81
C GLY A 218 -0.49 8.07 3.01
N LYS A 219 -0.12 8.76 4.09
CA LYS A 219 0.17 8.15 5.39
C LYS A 219 -0.93 8.49 6.38
N PHE A 220 -1.53 7.47 6.99
CA PHE A 220 -2.66 7.59 7.88
C PHE A 220 -2.38 6.94 9.23
N SER A 221 -2.57 7.68 10.31
CA SER A 221 -2.56 7.16 11.68
C SER A 221 -3.67 7.80 12.51
N ASN A 222 -4.23 7.06 13.45
CA ASN A 222 -5.36 7.50 14.29
C ASN A 222 -4.96 7.60 15.77
N THR A 223 -5.92 7.94 16.64
CA THR A 223 -5.71 7.90 18.10
C THR A 223 -6.44 6.75 18.81
N SER A 224 -7.71 6.47 18.50
CA SER A 224 -8.51 5.51 19.30
C SER A 224 -9.53 4.66 18.53
N GLY A 225 -10.03 5.13 17.40
CA GLY A 225 -11.04 4.45 16.57
C GLY A 225 -10.41 3.55 15.52
N ALA A 226 -10.92 3.60 14.29
CA ALA A 226 -10.27 3.02 13.12
C ALA A 226 -9.42 4.07 12.40
N VAL A 227 -8.47 3.66 11.56
CA VAL A 227 -7.81 4.61 10.65
C VAL A 227 -8.82 5.09 9.61
N VAL A 228 -9.56 4.16 9.01
CA VAL A 228 -10.68 4.44 8.11
C VAL A 228 -11.96 3.83 8.68
N LEU A 229 -12.97 4.66 8.93
CA LEU A 229 -14.34 4.23 9.21
C LEU A 229 -15.20 4.51 7.97
N ASN A 230 -15.65 3.45 7.30
CA ASN A 230 -16.54 3.54 6.15
C ASN A 230 -17.96 3.13 6.52
N TRP A 231 -18.92 4.03 6.27
CA TRP A 231 -20.36 3.75 6.34
C TRP A 231 -20.97 3.55 4.96
N ASN A 232 -20.47 4.22 3.92
CA ASN A 232 -21.10 4.21 2.60
C ASN A 232 -20.24 3.55 1.51
N ILE A 233 -19.56 4.33 0.66
CA ILE A 233 -18.77 3.79 -0.46
C ILE A 233 -17.31 4.22 -0.31
N ALA A 234 -16.39 3.25 -0.26
CA ALA A 234 -14.95 3.50 -0.19
C ALA A 234 -14.15 2.63 -1.17
N ASN A 235 -13.21 3.27 -1.86
CA ASN A 235 -12.24 2.63 -2.74
C ASN A 235 -10.82 2.99 -2.30
N ILE A 236 -10.00 1.99 -2.01
CA ILE A 236 -8.60 2.15 -1.60
C ILE A 236 -7.70 1.43 -2.60
N SER A 237 -6.69 2.14 -3.10
CA SER A 237 -5.74 1.63 -4.10
C SER A 237 -4.27 1.79 -3.70
N GLY A 238 -4.00 2.47 -2.59
CA GLY A 238 -2.65 2.68 -2.07
C GLY A 238 -2.66 3.47 -0.75
N GLY A 239 -1.47 3.78 -0.25
CA GLY A 239 -1.25 4.44 1.03
C GLY A 239 -0.83 3.48 2.15
N SER A 240 -0.40 4.05 3.27
CA SER A 240 0.05 3.34 4.48
C SER A 240 -0.87 3.69 5.65
N PHE A 241 -1.44 2.67 6.28
CA PHE A 241 -2.44 2.78 7.35
C PHE A 241 -1.90 2.09 8.61
N GLU A 242 -1.54 2.88 9.61
CA GLU A 242 -0.89 2.41 10.84
C GLU A 242 -1.76 2.77 12.05
N VAL A 243 -2.09 1.77 12.86
CA VAL A 243 -2.97 1.92 14.02
C VAL A 243 -2.13 2.27 15.25
N ALA A 244 -2.51 3.32 15.99
CA ALA A 244 -1.89 3.58 17.30
C ALA A 244 -2.26 2.47 18.29
N ASP A 245 -1.36 2.10 19.23
CA ASP A 245 -1.50 0.92 20.13
C ASP A 245 -2.87 0.74 20.80
N SER A 246 -3.62 1.82 21.04
CA SER A 246 -4.94 1.80 21.69
C SER A 246 -6.15 1.65 20.74
N ALA A 247 -5.94 1.65 19.43
CA ALA A 247 -7.01 1.68 18.45
C ALA A 247 -7.52 0.28 18.04
N LYS A 248 -8.79 0.23 17.61
CA LYS A 248 -9.59 -1.02 17.57
C LYS A 248 -9.32 -1.88 16.34
N SER A 249 -9.05 -1.24 15.20
CA SER A 249 -8.81 -1.89 13.90
C SER A 249 -8.18 -0.90 12.92
N VAL A 250 -7.60 -1.40 11.83
CA VAL A 250 -7.12 -0.52 10.74
C VAL A 250 -8.31 0.08 10.00
N ILE A 251 -9.24 -0.78 9.55
CA ILE A 251 -10.42 -0.38 8.78
C ILE A 251 -11.66 -0.89 9.48
N ALA A 252 -12.63 -0.02 9.74
CA ALA A 252 -13.97 -0.41 10.13
C ALA A 252 -14.94 -0.16 8.98
N ASN A 253 -15.72 -1.18 8.59
CA ASN A 253 -16.71 -1.06 7.54
C ASN A 253 -18.10 -1.40 8.08
N GLY A 254 -19.04 -0.47 7.94
CA GLY A 254 -20.37 -0.55 8.51
C GLY A 254 -21.48 -0.34 7.50
N TYR A 255 -22.60 -1.03 7.74
CA TYR A 255 -23.83 -0.90 6.97
C TYR A 255 -24.95 -0.40 7.88
N GLY A 256 -25.77 0.52 7.40
CA GLY A 256 -26.93 1.04 8.13
C GLY A 256 -28.17 1.16 7.26
N ASN A 257 -28.00 1.52 5.99
CA ASN A 257 -29.07 1.91 5.10
C ASN A 257 -28.59 1.80 3.64
N ALA A 258 -29.32 1.06 2.80
CA ALA A 258 -28.96 0.86 1.40
C ALA A 258 -28.90 2.13 0.52
N GLU A 259 -29.45 3.26 0.99
CA GLU A 259 -29.37 4.54 0.28
C GLU A 259 -28.10 5.34 0.63
N MET A 260 -27.71 5.35 1.90
CA MET A 260 -26.72 6.29 2.43
C MET A 260 -25.58 5.67 3.25
N ASP A 261 -25.75 4.44 3.76
CA ASP A 261 -24.77 3.70 4.57
C ASP A 261 -24.65 2.28 4.02
N LYS A 262 -24.17 2.17 2.77
CA LYS A 262 -24.13 0.91 2.03
C LYS A 262 -23.05 -0.06 2.49
N GLY A 263 -22.04 0.41 3.22
CA GLY A 263 -20.92 -0.42 3.68
C GLY A 263 -20.17 -1.13 2.54
N GLU A 264 -19.99 -0.45 1.42
CA GLU A 264 -19.28 -0.97 0.24
C GLU A 264 -17.80 -0.56 0.32
N LEU A 265 -16.92 -1.53 0.54
CA LEU A 265 -15.48 -1.31 0.60
C LEU A 265 -14.76 -2.17 -0.45
N THR A 266 -13.97 -1.51 -1.30
CA THR A 266 -13.07 -2.16 -2.25
C THR A 266 -11.63 -1.75 -2.00
N ILE A 267 -10.73 -2.73 -1.86
CA ILE A 267 -9.29 -2.56 -1.67
C ILE A 267 -8.56 -3.26 -2.82
N THR A 268 -7.69 -2.50 -3.48
CA THR A 268 -6.88 -2.95 -4.63
C THR A 268 -5.38 -2.81 -4.37
N GLY A 269 -4.99 -2.16 -3.27
CA GLY A 269 -3.61 -1.89 -2.87
C GLY A 269 -3.53 -1.09 -1.58
N GLY A 270 -2.30 -0.88 -1.09
CA GLY A 270 -2.00 -0.22 0.17
C GLY A 270 -1.37 -1.15 1.21
N THR A 271 -0.83 -0.58 2.28
CA THR A 271 -0.21 -1.31 3.40
C THR A 271 -0.98 -1.03 4.67
N PHE A 272 -1.47 -2.08 5.33
CA PHE A 272 -2.33 -2.02 6.50
C PHE A 272 -1.65 -2.73 7.67
N THR A 273 -1.30 -1.97 8.70
CA THR A 273 -0.59 -2.51 9.88
C THR A 273 -1.45 -2.31 11.12
N ALA A 274 -1.89 -3.41 11.71
CA ALA A 274 -2.67 -3.41 12.93
C ALA A 274 -1.83 -3.01 14.16
N SER A 275 -2.52 -2.71 15.26
CA SER A 275 -1.87 -2.31 16.52
C SER A 275 -0.99 -3.42 17.10
N ASN A 276 -0.11 -3.03 18.04
CA ASN A 276 0.82 -3.95 18.72
C ASN A 276 1.70 -4.74 17.73
N ASP A 277 2.30 -4.04 16.77
CA ASP A 277 3.19 -4.61 15.76
C ASP A 277 2.55 -5.80 15.01
N GLY A 278 1.32 -5.63 14.51
CA GLY A 278 0.62 -6.66 13.73
C GLY A 278 -0.15 -7.71 14.53
N ALA A 279 -0.24 -7.59 15.87
CA ALA A 279 -1.04 -8.51 16.69
C ALA A 279 -2.52 -8.10 16.84
N GLY A 280 -2.89 -6.90 16.41
CA GLY A 280 -4.28 -6.41 16.42
C GLY A 280 -5.09 -6.83 15.19
N ASN A 281 -6.35 -6.40 15.13
CA ASN A 281 -7.23 -6.70 13.99
C ASN A 281 -7.01 -5.72 12.82
N ILE A 282 -6.98 -6.26 11.59
CA ILE A 282 -7.08 -5.46 10.37
C ILE A 282 -8.49 -4.86 10.26
N PHE A 283 -9.49 -5.71 10.39
CA PHE A 283 -10.89 -5.34 10.17
C PHE A 283 -11.62 -5.06 11.47
N GLY A 284 -12.59 -4.16 11.36
CA GLY A 284 -13.62 -3.84 12.33
C GLY A 284 -14.97 -3.76 11.61
N TYR A 285 -16.06 -3.87 12.35
CA TYR A 285 -17.40 -3.61 11.81
C TYR A 285 -18.23 -2.75 12.76
N THR A 286 -19.28 -2.17 12.22
CA THR A 286 -20.30 -1.42 12.97
C THR A 286 -21.62 -1.46 12.18
N GLY A 287 -22.74 -1.17 12.84
CA GLY A 287 -24.04 -1.14 12.18
C GLY A 287 -24.75 -2.50 12.11
N SER A 288 -25.57 -2.68 11.06
CA SER A 288 -26.48 -3.81 10.85
C SER A 288 -25.99 -4.79 9.79
N ASN A 289 -26.77 -5.85 9.51
CA ASN A 289 -26.43 -6.83 8.48
C ASN A 289 -26.54 -6.24 7.07
N GLY A 290 -25.42 -6.20 6.34
CA GLY A 290 -25.31 -5.71 4.97
C GLY A 290 -23.88 -5.27 4.63
N GLY A 291 -23.70 -4.69 3.45
CA GLY A 291 -22.39 -4.26 2.95
C GLY A 291 -21.49 -5.40 2.48
N PHE A 292 -20.29 -5.05 2.02
CA PHE A 292 -19.25 -5.99 1.62
C PHE A 292 -17.85 -5.41 1.76
N VAL A 293 -16.86 -6.29 1.84
CA VAL A 293 -15.44 -5.97 1.72
C VAL A 293 -14.86 -6.83 0.59
N LYS A 294 -14.28 -6.19 -0.43
CA LYS A 294 -13.60 -6.86 -1.55
C LYS A 294 -12.14 -6.47 -1.58
N ILE A 295 -11.26 -7.47 -1.62
CA ILE A 295 -9.82 -7.28 -1.63
C ILE A 295 -9.25 -7.99 -2.84
N SER A 296 -8.44 -7.27 -3.61
CA SER A 296 -7.74 -7.81 -4.79
C SER A 296 -6.24 -7.55 -4.75
N GLY A 297 -5.76 -6.81 -3.75
CA GLY A 297 -4.36 -6.45 -3.56
C GLY A 297 -4.12 -5.69 -2.25
N GLY A 298 -2.85 -5.46 -1.94
CA GLY A 298 -2.39 -4.81 -0.71
C GLY A 298 -1.66 -5.79 0.22
N THR A 299 -1.00 -5.23 1.23
CA THR A 299 -0.27 -5.97 2.27
C THR A 299 -0.95 -5.74 3.62
N PHE A 300 -1.27 -6.81 4.34
CA PHE A 300 -2.05 -6.80 5.57
C PHE A 300 -1.26 -7.48 6.69
N ASP A 301 -0.79 -6.68 7.63
CA ASP A 301 -0.09 -7.14 8.83
C ASP A 301 -1.02 -7.03 10.05
N GLY A 302 -1.70 -8.13 10.38
CA GLY A 302 -2.74 -8.17 11.41
C GLY A 302 -3.68 -9.37 11.34
N ASP A 303 -4.40 -9.60 12.44
CA ASP A 303 -5.46 -10.61 12.56
C ASP A 303 -6.63 -10.29 11.60
N LEU A 304 -7.02 -11.27 10.79
CA LEU A 304 -8.12 -11.15 9.83
C LEU A 304 -9.46 -11.59 10.42
N ASN A 305 -9.50 -12.10 11.64
CA ASN A 305 -10.67 -12.72 12.24
C ASN A 305 -11.93 -11.84 12.22
N THR A 306 -12.84 -12.21 11.33
CA THR A 306 -14.17 -11.59 11.18
C THR A 306 -15.28 -12.40 11.85
N THR A 307 -14.98 -13.22 12.87
CA THR A 307 -16.00 -14.01 13.55
C THR A 307 -17.10 -13.10 14.10
N GLY A 308 -18.36 -13.38 13.71
CA GLY A 308 -19.52 -12.61 14.14
C GLY A 308 -19.79 -11.34 13.32
N TYR A 309 -19.03 -11.10 12.24
CA TYR A 309 -19.28 -9.98 11.34
C TYR A 309 -20.51 -10.26 10.47
N PRO A 310 -21.23 -9.21 10.00
CA PRO A 310 -22.40 -9.38 9.16
C PRO A 310 -22.09 -9.82 7.72
N TYR A 311 -20.81 -9.83 7.35
CA TYR A 311 -20.29 -10.21 6.05
C TYR A 311 -18.97 -10.96 6.21
N THR A 312 -18.61 -11.72 5.17
CA THR A 312 -17.30 -12.34 5.02
C THR A 312 -16.54 -11.56 3.95
N PRO A 313 -15.31 -11.07 4.21
CA PRO A 313 -14.48 -10.47 3.18
C PRO A 313 -14.28 -11.41 1.98
N GLU A 314 -14.32 -10.85 0.76
CA GLU A 314 -14.01 -11.56 -0.47
C GLU A 314 -12.58 -11.21 -0.90
N ILE A 315 -11.65 -12.16 -0.79
CA ILE A 315 -10.22 -11.96 -1.08
C ILE A 315 -9.84 -12.68 -2.38
N SER A 316 -9.29 -11.93 -3.34
CA SER A 316 -8.88 -12.42 -4.65
C SER A 316 -7.41 -12.18 -4.99
N GLY A 317 -6.70 -11.50 -4.09
CA GLY A 317 -5.28 -11.17 -4.15
C GLY A 317 -4.85 -10.39 -2.89
N GLY A 318 -3.54 -10.28 -2.67
CA GLY A 318 -2.95 -9.60 -1.52
C GLY A 318 -1.99 -10.49 -0.71
N GLU A 319 -1.22 -9.85 0.15
CA GLU A 319 -0.25 -10.44 1.08
C GLU A 319 -0.75 -10.29 2.52
N PHE A 320 -0.60 -11.33 3.33
CA PHE A 320 -1.19 -11.41 4.67
C PHE A 320 -0.22 -12.05 5.67
N THR A 321 -0.23 -11.58 6.92
CA THR A 321 0.47 -12.25 8.03
C THR A 321 -0.39 -13.22 8.84
N ASP A 322 -1.69 -13.27 8.53
CA ASP A 322 -2.65 -14.22 9.07
C ASP A 322 -3.33 -14.99 7.93
N ASP A 323 -3.75 -16.23 8.17
CA ASP A 323 -4.20 -17.16 7.13
C ASP A 323 -5.50 -16.64 6.46
N PRO A 324 -5.46 -16.24 5.17
CA PRO A 324 -6.62 -15.64 4.52
C PRO A 324 -7.61 -16.68 4.00
N GLY A 325 -7.33 -17.99 4.08
CA GLY A 325 -7.99 -19.01 3.25
C GLY A 325 -9.51 -19.05 3.36
N GLN A 326 -10.08 -18.82 4.55
CA GLN A 326 -11.54 -18.78 4.72
C GLN A 326 -12.23 -17.63 3.96
N TYR A 327 -11.47 -16.61 3.56
CA TYR A 327 -11.94 -15.39 2.87
C TYR A 327 -11.62 -15.40 1.38
N VAL A 328 -10.71 -16.28 0.95
CA VAL A 328 -10.28 -16.40 -0.44
C VAL A 328 -11.48 -16.80 -1.32
N VAL A 329 -11.58 -16.29 -2.55
CA VAL A 329 -12.65 -16.65 -3.50
C VAL A 329 -12.36 -17.97 -4.24
N ASN A 330 -13.37 -18.59 -4.85
CA ASN A 330 -13.28 -19.99 -5.32
C ASN A 330 -12.27 -20.26 -6.47
N ASP A 331 -11.96 -19.28 -7.31
CA ASP A 331 -10.98 -19.41 -8.40
C ASP A 331 -9.54 -19.09 -7.97
N LYS A 332 -9.32 -18.95 -6.65
CA LYS A 332 -8.06 -18.56 -6.03
C LYS A 332 -7.60 -19.58 -5.01
N ALA A 333 -6.34 -19.46 -4.62
CA ALA A 333 -5.66 -20.32 -3.67
C ALA A 333 -4.73 -19.51 -2.78
N VAL A 334 -4.22 -20.15 -1.72
CA VAL A 334 -3.24 -19.57 -0.81
C VAL A 334 -1.87 -20.17 -1.11
N LEU A 335 -0.87 -19.33 -1.34
CA LEU A 335 0.54 -19.72 -1.30
C LEU A 335 1.07 -19.37 0.10
N VAL A 336 1.57 -20.37 0.81
CA VAL A 336 2.22 -20.23 2.11
C VAL A 336 3.71 -20.02 1.85
N LEU A 337 4.18 -18.82 2.17
CA LEU A 337 5.58 -18.43 2.02
C LEU A 337 6.38 -18.82 3.27
N ASP A 338 5.79 -18.63 4.45
CA ASP A 338 6.30 -19.05 5.76
C ASP A 338 5.07 -19.25 6.67
N LYS A 339 5.26 -19.76 7.89
CA LYS A 339 4.21 -20.04 8.88
C LYS A 339 3.22 -18.88 9.09
N ASP A 340 3.69 -17.64 8.99
CA ASP A 340 2.91 -16.42 9.22
C ASP A 340 2.99 -15.48 8.01
N GLU A 341 3.17 -16.03 6.80
CA GLU A 341 3.22 -15.22 5.57
C GLU A 341 2.52 -15.91 4.40
N TYR A 342 1.51 -15.24 3.87
CA TYR A 342 0.56 -15.80 2.92
C TYR A 342 0.37 -14.87 1.72
N LEU A 343 0.28 -15.45 0.53
CA LEU A 343 -0.06 -14.76 -0.72
C LEU A 343 -1.29 -15.40 -1.36
N VAL A 344 -2.26 -14.58 -1.79
CA VAL A 344 -3.43 -15.09 -2.52
C VAL A 344 -3.13 -15.11 -4.03
N ILE A 345 -3.17 -16.29 -4.62
CA ILE A 345 -2.77 -16.58 -6.00
C ILE A 345 -3.89 -17.21 -6.83
N TYR A 346 -3.68 -17.39 -8.14
CA TYR A 346 -4.57 -18.20 -8.96
C TYR A 346 -4.54 -19.65 -8.50
N ASN A 347 -5.71 -20.30 -8.48
CA ASN A 347 -5.79 -21.73 -8.23
C ASN A 347 -5.38 -22.51 -9.49
N ASP A 348 -4.07 -22.62 -9.70
CA ASP A 348 -3.46 -23.25 -10.86
C ASP A 348 -2.07 -23.80 -10.50
N ASP A 349 -1.85 -25.08 -10.74
CA ASP A 349 -0.62 -25.77 -10.32
C ASP A 349 0.60 -25.26 -11.07
N ASP A 350 0.48 -24.97 -12.38
CA ASP A 350 1.57 -24.44 -13.20
C ASP A 350 1.93 -23.03 -12.73
N TYR A 351 0.94 -22.21 -12.40
CA TYR A 351 1.18 -20.89 -11.82
C TYR A 351 1.90 -20.96 -10.47
N ALA A 352 1.44 -21.83 -9.57
CA ALA A 352 2.06 -22.01 -8.25
C ALA A 352 3.50 -22.54 -8.37
N CYS A 353 3.74 -23.48 -9.29
CA CYS A 353 5.07 -24.02 -9.57
C CYS A 353 6.06 -22.95 -10.07
N VAL A 354 5.61 -21.99 -10.89
CA VAL A 354 6.42 -20.84 -11.32
C VAL A 354 6.76 -19.89 -10.17
N LEU A 355 5.93 -19.87 -9.13
CA LEU A 355 6.21 -19.16 -7.89
C LEU A 355 7.02 -19.99 -6.88
N GLY A 356 7.49 -21.18 -7.28
CA GLY A 356 8.35 -22.04 -6.46
C GLY A 356 7.58 -23.01 -5.55
N ALA A 357 6.26 -23.13 -5.64
CA ALA A 357 5.53 -24.09 -4.83
C ALA A 357 5.94 -25.52 -5.18
N THR A 358 6.37 -26.29 -4.18
CA THR A 358 6.81 -27.68 -4.34
C THR A 358 5.70 -28.67 -3.98
N HIS A 359 4.76 -28.25 -3.14
CA HIS A 359 3.67 -29.09 -2.64
C HIS A 359 2.34 -28.36 -2.63
N LYS A 360 1.27 -29.15 -2.60
CA LYS A 360 -0.11 -28.70 -2.49
C LYS A 360 -0.86 -29.49 -1.43
N ALA A 361 -1.82 -28.84 -0.79
CA ALA A 361 -2.85 -29.50 0.01
C ALA A 361 -4.22 -28.84 -0.22
N VAL A 362 -5.29 -29.52 0.21
CA VAL A 362 -6.62 -28.93 0.28
C VAL A 362 -7.03 -28.86 1.74
N ARG A 363 -7.22 -27.63 2.25
CA ARG A 363 -7.73 -27.38 3.61
C ARG A 363 -9.19 -26.94 3.49
N GLY A 364 -10.12 -27.82 3.90
CA GLY A 364 -11.55 -27.59 3.67
C GLY A 364 -11.88 -27.66 2.17
N ASP A 365 -12.30 -26.55 1.58
CA ASP A 365 -12.56 -26.38 0.14
C ASP A 365 -11.50 -25.49 -0.55
N ARG A 366 -10.43 -25.11 0.16
CA ARG A 366 -9.43 -24.16 -0.30
C ARG A 366 -8.09 -24.85 -0.59
N PRO A 367 -7.54 -24.69 -1.81
CA PRO A 367 -6.19 -25.14 -2.11
C PRO A 367 -5.13 -24.26 -1.45
N TYR A 368 -4.13 -24.92 -0.89
CA TYR A 368 -2.93 -24.31 -0.33
C TYR A 368 -1.72 -24.87 -1.06
N TYR A 369 -0.80 -23.98 -1.42
CA TYR A 369 0.48 -24.28 -2.04
C TYR A 369 1.59 -23.94 -1.06
N TYR A 370 2.69 -24.69 -1.07
CA TYR A 370 3.77 -24.56 -0.11
C TYR A 370 5.11 -24.54 -0.83
N LEU A 371 6.01 -23.64 -0.39
CA LEU A 371 7.41 -23.64 -0.82
C LEU A 371 8.18 -24.80 -0.16
N ASP A 372 7.91 -25.07 1.13
CA ASP A 372 8.45 -26.21 1.88
C ASP A 372 7.33 -26.99 2.60
N LYS A 373 7.52 -28.31 2.72
CA LYS A 373 6.66 -29.20 3.51
C LYS A 373 6.68 -28.86 5.01
N GLU A 374 7.71 -28.18 5.52
CA GLU A 374 7.82 -27.84 6.94
C GLU A 374 6.72 -26.86 7.38
N ASP A 375 6.30 -25.96 6.49
CA ASP A 375 5.23 -24.97 6.73
C ASP A 375 3.83 -25.59 6.67
N ALA A 376 3.70 -26.76 6.05
CA ALA A 376 2.41 -27.44 5.93
C ALA A 376 1.91 -28.03 7.26
N GLY A 377 2.80 -28.22 8.24
CA GLY A 377 2.48 -28.90 9.49
C GLY A 377 2.08 -30.37 9.27
N GLN A 378 1.04 -30.85 9.96
CA GLN A 378 0.57 -32.25 9.88
C GLN A 378 -0.54 -32.45 8.82
N VAL A 379 -0.35 -31.90 7.62
CA VAL A 379 -1.30 -32.05 6.50
C VAL A 379 -0.71 -33.02 5.47
N GLU A 380 -1.55 -33.82 4.83
CA GLU A 380 -1.15 -34.67 3.70
C GLU A 380 -0.85 -33.80 2.48
N LEU A 381 0.35 -33.96 1.91
CA LEU A 381 0.86 -33.13 0.81
C LEU A 381 0.93 -33.91 -0.49
N GLU A 382 0.46 -33.28 -1.57
CA GLU A 382 0.69 -33.70 -2.95
C GLU A 382 1.94 -33.01 -3.48
N PRO A 383 2.97 -33.74 -3.95
CA PRO A 383 4.14 -33.15 -4.60
C PRO A 383 3.78 -32.64 -6.00
N LEU A 384 4.30 -31.47 -6.36
CA LEU A 384 4.06 -30.84 -7.66
C LEU A 384 5.17 -31.09 -8.68
N GLY A 385 6.36 -31.50 -8.22
CA GLY A 385 7.51 -31.77 -9.06
C GLY A 385 8.82 -31.59 -8.29
N HIS A 386 9.82 -31.05 -8.96
CA HIS A 386 11.16 -30.86 -8.42
C HIS A 386 11.61 -29.41 -8.52
N SER A 387 12.21 -28.88 -7.46
CA SER A 387 12.72 -27.49 -7.47
C SER A 387 13.97 -27.36 -8.34
N VAL A 388 14.12 -26.20 -8.96
CA VAL A 388 15.37 -25.74 -9.55
C VAL A 388 15.67 -24.37 -8.98
N ASP A 389 16.67 -24.31 -8.10
CA ASP A 389 17.04 -23.12 -7.36
C ASP A 389 18.25 -22.44 -8.01
N PHE A 390 18.05 -21.22 -8.51
CA PHE A 390 19.02 -20.41 -9.23
C PHE A 390 19.69 -19.41 -8.28
N TYR A 391 20.87 -19.74 -7.79
CA TYR A 391 21.65 -18.90 -6.88
C TYR A 391 22.49 -17.88 -7.65
N ALA A 392 22.15 -16.59 -7.53
CA ALA A 392 22.91 -15.47 -8.08
C ALA A 392 24.24 -15.23 -7.34
N MET A 393 25.09 -16.26 -7.34
CA MET A 393 26.43 -16.25 -6.78
C MET A 393 27.29 -15.24 -7.51
N GLN A 394 27.92 -14.34 -6.75
CA GLN A 394 28.82 -13.31 -7.26
C GLN A 394 30.24 -13.88 -7.47
N PRO A 395 31.10 -13.23 -8.27
CA PRO A 395 32.46 -13.72 -8.52
C PRO A 395 33.32 -13.83 -7.26
N GLU A 396 33.08 -12.99 -6.26
CA GLU A 396 33.71 -13.10 -4.95
C GLU A 396 33.09 -14.19 -4.08
N GLY A 397 31.97 -14.79 -4.45
CA GLY A 397 31.38 -15.93 -3.76
C GLY A 397 30.20 -15.62 -2.86
N SER A 398 29.89 -14.35 -2.59
CA SER A 398 28.62 -14.02 -1.97
C SER A 398 27.42 -14.46 -2.84
N ILE A 399 26.25 -14.67 -2.24
CA ILE A 399 25.01 -14.92 -2.98
C ILE A 399 24.15 -13.66 -2.86
N ASP A 400 23.72 -13.10 -3.99
CA ASP A 400 22.72 -12.04 -3.98
C ASP A 400 21.32 -12.67 -3.90
N TYR A 401 20.77 -12.74 -2.69
CA TYR A 401 19.46 -13.32 -2.42
C TYR A 401 18.30 -12.49 -2.99
N GLU A 402 18.53 -11.21 -3.30
CA GLU A 402 17.52 -10.38 -3.98
C GLU A 402 17.42 -10.71 -5.47
N GLN A 403 18.32 -11.55 -6.00
CA GLN A 403 18.38 -11.96 -7.41
C GLN A 403 18.32 -13.46 -7.63
N GLY A 404 18.18 -14.23 -6.55
CA GLY A 404 17.89 -15.66 -6.69
C GLY A 404 16.53 -15.88 -7.34
N ASP A 405 16.40 -16.97 -8.07
CA ASP A 405 15.13 -17.41 -8.64
C ASP A 405 14.89 -18.87 -8.27
N SER A 406 13.62 -19.29 -8.18
CA SER A 406 13.26 -20.69 -7.93
C SER A 406 12.01 -21.04 -8.72
N ILE A 407 12.03 -22.24 -9.30
CA ILE A 407 10.92 -22.80 -10.05
C ILE A 407 10.76 -24.27 -9.74
N THR A 408 9.52 -24.72 -9.53
CA THR A 408 9.20 -26.14 -9.47
C THR A 408 8.86 -26.61 -10.87
N VAL A 409 9.56 -27.64 -11.34
CA VAL A 409 9.32 -28.24 -12.65
C VAL A 409 8.50 -29.51 -12.47
N PRO A 410 7.30 -29.62 -13.08
CA PRO A 410 6.51 -30.85 -13.01
C PRO A 410 7.24 -32.07 -13.56
N ASP A 411 6.94 -33.23 -12.99
CA ASP A 411 7.61 -34.49 -13.32
C ASP A 411 7.68 -34.76 -14.84
N GLY A 412 8.88 -35.14 -15.30
CA GLY A 412 9.12 -35.49 -16.70
C GLY A 412 9.25 -34.28 -17.65
N LYS A 413 9.33 -33.05 -17.14
CA LYS A 413 9.62 -31.84 -17.91
C LYS A 413 11.04 -31.32 -17.67
N SER A 414 11.50 -30.53 -18.61
CA SER A 414 12.64 -29.62 -18.47
C SER A 414 12.15 -28.22 -18.09
N VAL A 415 13.06 -27.37 -17.58
CA VAL A 415 12.74 -25.96 -17.30
C VAL A 415 12.19 -25.28 -18.56
N LYS A 416 12.82 -25.49 -19.72
CA LYS A 416 12.40 -24.86 -20.98
C LYS A 416 11.00 -25.30 -21.44
N GLU A 417 10.68 -26.59 -21.35
CA GLU A 417 9.34 -27.08 -21.70
C GLU A 417 8.27 -26.52 -20.77
N PHE A 418 8.58 -26.47 -19.46
CA PHE A 418 7.64 -25.92 -18.48
C PHE A 418 7.41 -24.43 -18.69
N LEU A 419 8.47 -23.65 -18.89
CA LEU A 419 8.36 -22.23 -19.22
C LEU A 419 7.59 -21.98 -20.52
N ALA A 420 7.67 -22.87 -21.51
CA ALA A 420 6.87 -22.75 -22.72
C ALA A 420 5.36 -22.87 -22.42
N ILE A 421 4.97 -23.82 -21.57
CA ILE A 421 3.57 -24.01 -21.14
C ILE A 421 3.08 -22.78 -20.38
N VAL A 422 3.83 -22.36 -19.36
CA VAL A 422 3.48 -21.19 -18.53
C VAL A 422 3.30 -19.95 -19.39
N ASN A 423 4.24 -19.70 -20.31
CA ASN A 423 4.23 -18.51 -21.14
C ASN A 423 3.18 -18.56 -22.27
N GLU A 424 2.53 -19.69 -22.52
CA GLU A 424 1.33 -19.75 -23.37
C GLU A 424 0.11 -19.17 -22.65
N GLU A 425 0.01 -19.35 -21.34
CA GLU A 425 -1.15 -18.96 -20.55
C GLU A 425 -0.98 -17.62 -19.81
N TYR A 426 0.23 -17.34 -19.33
CA TYR A 426 0.53 -16.26 -18.41
C TYR A 426 1.48 -15.21 -19.01
N GLU A 427 1.25 -13.94 -18.65
CA GLU A 427 2.18 -12.83 -18.86
C GLU A 427 2.39 -12.11 -17.52
N PHE A 428 3.64 -11.88 -17.15
CA PHE A 428 4.07 -11.22 -15.93
C PHE A 428 4.55 -9.82 -16.30
N ASP A 429 3.87 -8.77 -15.82
CA ASP A 429 4.14 -7.37 -16.20
C ASP A 429 4.22 -7.14 -17.72
N GLY A 430 3.36 -7.85 -18.47
CA GLY A 430 3.30 -7.77 -19.93
C GLY A 430 4.47 -8.45 -20.65
N LYS A 431 5.24 -9.29 -19.95
CA LYS A 431 6.36 -10.08 -20.50
C LYS A 431 6.15 -11.57 -20.22
N ALA A 432 6.84 -12.40 -20.99
CA ALA A 432 7.02 -13.80 -20.66
C ALA A 432 7.89 -13.92 -19.41
N TYR A 433 7.59 -14.87 -18.53
CA TYR A 433 8.49 -15.25 -17.45
C TYR A 433 9.73 -15.94 -18.01
N ALA A 434 10.88 -15.56 -17.47
CA ALA A 434 12.17 -16.14 -17.75
C ALA A 434 13.01 -16.05 -16.47
N ILE A 435 13.92 -17.00 -16.29
CA ILE A 435 14.93 -16.92 -15.23
C ILE A 435 15.82 -15.70 -15.50
N THR A 436 15.92 -14.78 -14.54
CA THR A 436 16.76 -13.59 -14.70
C THR A 436 18.23 -13.98 -14.73
N ASP A 437 19.01 -13.32 -15.58
CA ASP A 437 20.46 -13.31 -15.40
C ASP A 437 20.84 -12.45 -14.18
N PRO A 438 21.88 -12.80 -13.42
CA PRO A 438 22.34 -11.98 -12.30
C PRO A 438 22.90 -10.62 -12.77
N LYS A 439 22.83 -9.61 -11.90
CA LYS A 439 23.37 -8.26 -12.10
C LYS A 439 24.82 -8.37 -12.57
N ALA A 440 25.15 -7.59 -13.59
CA ALA A 440 26.51 -7.53 -14.12
C ALA A 440 27.50 -7.10 -13.02
N VAL A 441 28.66 -7.75 -12.99
CA VAL A 441 29.76 -7.42 -12.07
C VAL A 441 30.94 -6.88 -12.86
N ASP A 442 31.42 -5.70 -12.48
CA ASP A 442 32.51 -5.02 -13.17
C ASP A 442 33.78 -5.88 -13.22
N GLY A 443 34.35 -6.01 -14.42
CA GLY A 443 35.53 -6.84 -14.66
C GLY A 443 35.25 -8.34 -14.73
N TYR A 444 33.98 -8.75 -14.72
CA TYR A 444 33.55 -10.13 -14.92
C TYR A 444 32.51 -10.26 -16.03
N LYS A 445 32.47 -11.44 -16.64
CA LYS A 445 31.52 -11.81 -17.68
C LYS A 445 30.70 -12.99 -17.20
N PHE A 446 29.37 -12.86 -17.23
CA PHE A 446 28.47 -13.96 -16.92
C PHE A 446 28.58 -15.06 -17.98
N LEU A 447 28.84 -16.30 -17.54
CA LEU A 447 28.99 -17.48 -18.41
C LEU A 447 27.69 -18.29 -18.55
N GLY A 448 26.73 -18.04 -17.67
CA GLY A 448 25.48 -18.78 -17.55
C GLY A 448 25.33 -19.47 -16.20
N TRP A 449 24.27 -20.28 -16.11
CA TRP A 449 23.95 -21.11 -14.97
C TRP A 449 24.68 -22.45 -15.04
N TYR A 450 25.28 -22.87 -13.93
CA TYR A 450 26.05 -24.11 -13.83
C TYR A 450 25.52 -24.96 -12.69
N ASN A 451 25.50 -26.28 -12.88
CA ASN A 451 25.31 -27.19 -11.76
C ASN A 451 26.44 -26.97 -10.75
N GLY A 452 26.17 -27.16 -9.46
CA GLY A 452 27.19 -27.04 -8.42
C GLY A 452 27.09 -28.16 -7.39
N THR A 453 28.22 -28.45 -6.75
CA THR A 453 28.23 -29.19 -5.48
C THR A 453 28.62 -28.24 -4.38
N ALA A 454 27.63 -27.80 -3.60
CA ALA A 454 27.78 -26.97 -2.43
C ALA A 454 27.79 -27.84 -1.16
N LYS A 455 28.81 -27.69 -0.32
CA LYS A 455 28.79 -28.18 1.06
C LYS A 455 28.82 -26.99 1.98
N TRP A 456 27.78 -26.85 2.78
CA TRP A 456 27.65 -25.74 3.70
C TRP A 456 28.31 -26.00 5.04
N ASN A 457 28.76 -24.94 5.70
CA ASN A 457 29.38 -25.01 7.01
C ASN A 457 28.34 -25.30 8.09
N GLU A 458 28.60 -26.31 8.92
CA GLU A 458 27.68 -26.75 9.98
C GLU A 458 27.61 -25.78 11.17
N ASN A 459 28.63 -24.92 11.35
CA ASN A 459 28.76 -23.98 12.48
C ASN A 459 28.43 -22.54 12.12
N ASP A 460 28.45 -22.22 10.83
CA ASP A 460 28.05 -20.92 10.29
C ASP A 460 27.24 -21.20 9.04
N ASP A 461 25.94 -21.27 9.23
CA ASP A 461 25.00 -21.60 8.18
C ASP A 461 24.71 -20.41 7.27
N THR A 462 25.56 -19.39 7.34
CA THR A 462 25.73 -18.37 6.33
C THR A 462 27.05 -18.53 5.61
N LYS A 463 27.75 -19.68 5.65
CA LYS A 463 28.95 -19.94 4.82
C LYS A 463 29.02 -21.31 4.13
N LEU A 464 29.70 -21.39 2.98
CA LEU A 464 30.15 -22.66 2.40
C LEU A 464 31.42 -23.18 3.08
N ASP A 465 31.44 -24.49 3.32
CA ASP A 465 32.64 -25.26 3.65
C ASP A 465 33.43 -25.61 2.38
N SER A 466 32.73 -26.01 1.31
CA SER A 466 33.34 -26.19 -0.02
C SER A 466 32.33 -26.01 -1.14
N PHE A 467 32.82 -25.56 -2.29
CA PHE A 467 32.02 -25.41 -3.51
C PHE A 467 32.84 -25.87 -4.72
N ALA A 468 32.15 -26.49 -5.68
CA ALA A 468 32.70 -26.77 -6.99
C ALA A 468 31.62 -26.64 -8.06
N TYR A 469 31.93 -25.88 -9.11
CA TYR A 469 31.13 -25.92 -10.33
C TYR A 469 31.22 -27.30 -10.98
N GLY A 470 30.07 -27.78 -11.45
CA GLY A 470 29.95 -28.89 -12.38
C GLY A 470 29.80 -28.40 -13.81
N GLU A 471 29.04 -29.13 -14.61
CA GLU A 471 28.76 -28.77 -16.00
C GLU A 471 27.75 -27.62 -16.08
N LYS A 472 27.79 -26.87 -17.19
CA LYS A 472 26.81 -25.84 -17.51
C LYS A 472 25.40 -26.45 -17.50
N PHE A 473 24.46 -25.79 -16.84
CA PHE A 473 23.08 -26.25 -16.72
C PHE A 473 22.40 -26.26 -18.10
N ASP A 474 21.90 -27.42 -18.50
CA ASP A 474 21.14 -27.59 -19.73
C ASP A 474 19.66 -27.40 -19.46
N PHE A 475 19.08 -26.30 -19.95
CA PHE A 475 17.66 -25.98 -19.77
C PHE A 475 16.71 -26.96 -20.49
N ASP A 476 17.21 -27.77 -21.42
CA ASP A 476 16.47 -28.84 -22.09
C ASP A 476 16.55 -30.19 -21.31
N GLN A 477 17.36 -30.29 -20.25
CA GLN A 477 17.46 -31.51 -19.45
C GLN A 477 16.19 -31.74 -18.63
N LYS A 478 15.79 -33.01 -18.51
CA LYS A 478 14.65 -33.40 -17.66
C LYS A 478 15.03 -33.27 -16.19
N ILE A 479 14.18 -32.61 -15.41
CA ILE A 479 14.36 -32.49 -13.97
C ILE A 479 13.74 -33.72 -13.29
N THR A 480 14.54 -34.44 -12.51
CA THR A 480 14.14 -35.70 -11.85
C THR A 480 14.46 -35.71 -10.34
N LYS A 481 14.92 -34.57 -9.83
CA LYS A 481 15.26 -34.31 -8.43
C LYS A 481 15.44 -32.81 -8.27
N ASP A 482 15.32 -32.36 -7.02
CA ASP A 482 15.65 -30.98 -6.66
C ASP A 482 17.09 -30.66 -7.07
N THR A 483 17.28 -29.51 -7.70
CA THR A 483 18.52 -29.15 -8.38
C THR A 483 18.94 -27.73 -8.03
N GLU A 484 20.16 -27.58 -7.54
CA GLU A 484 20.78 -26.27 -7.29
C GLU A 484 21.67 -25.87 -8.47
N VAL A 485 21.49 -24.65 -8.95
CA VAL A 485 22.29 -24.08 -10.04
C VAL A 485 22.83 -22.71 -9.63
N PHE A 486 24.04 -22.41 -10.08
CA PHE A 486 24.79 -21.26 -9.61
C PHE A 486 25.26 -20.41 -10.78
N ALA A 487 25.17 -19.11 -10.60
CA ALA A 487 25.75 -18.16 -11.55
C ALA A 487 27.27 -18.38 -11.65
N ALA A 488 27.79 -18.42 -12.88
CA ALA A 488 29.21 -18.59 -13.15
C ALA A 488 29.80 -17.38 -13.88
N TRP A 489 31.04 -17.02 -13.52
CA TRP A 489 31.69 -15.80 -13.99
C TRP A 489 33.10 -16.05 -14.50
N GLU A 490 33.46 -15.39 -15.60
CA GLU A 490 34.84 -15.31 -16.10
C GLU A 490 35.42 -13.94 -15.75
N LYS A 491 36.60 -13.90 -15.11
CA LYS A 491 37.33 -12.65 -14.92
C LYS A 491 37.84 -12.12 -16.26
N VAL A 492 37.44 -10.92 -16.64
CA VAL A 492 37.83 -10.31 -17.92
C VAL A 492 39.36 -10.24 -18.02
N GLY A 493 39.90 -10.79 -19.10
CA GLY A 493 41.34 -10.83 -19.36
C GLY A 493 42.08 -12.04 -18.75
N SER A 494 41.40 -12.99 -18.10
CA SER A 494 42.01 -14.24 -17.63
C SER A 494 42.43 -15.16 -18.79
N GLY A 495 41.75 -15.07 -19.94
CA GLY A 495 41.94 -15.96 -21.07
C GLY A 495 41.37 -17.37 -20.88
N SER A 496 40.57 -17.59 -19.84
CA SER A 496 39.92 -18.87 -19.51
C SER A 496 38.41 -18.80 -19.74
N ASN A 497 37.84 -19.74 -20.51
CA ASN A 497 36.38 -19.87 -20.62
C ASN A 497 35.74 -20.64 -19.45
N GLU A 498 36.52 -20.90 -18.39
CA GLU A 498 36.08 -21.65 -17.22
C GLU A 498 35.59 -20.71 -16.11
N PRO A 499 34.60 -21.14 -15.30
CA PRO A 499 34.15 -20.38 -14.15
C PRO A 499 35.30 -20.06 -13.18
N THR A 500 35.36 -18.81 -12.75
CA THR A 500 36.23 -18.36 -11.68
C THR A 500 35.74 -18.97 -10.37
N GLN A 501 36.61 -19.65 -9.63
CA GLN A 501 36.25 -20.17 -8.31
C GLN A 501 35.93 -19.01 -7.36
N PRO A 502 34.75 -19.02 -6.69
CA PRO A 502 34.38 -17.96 -5.77
C PRO A 502 35.16 -18.05 -4.43
N GLY A 503 35.24 -16.96 -3.65
CA GLY A 503 36.05 -16.92 -2.41
C GLY A 503 35.45 -16.10 -1.26
N ASN A 504 35.06 -16.79 -0.17
CA ASN A 504 34.12 -16.38 0.90
C ASN A 504 32.68 -16.40 0.40
N LEU A 505 32.07 -17.55 0.65
CA LEU A 505 30.78 -17.95 0.11
C LEU A 505 29.78 -18.01 1.24
N ASP A 506 28.61 -17.38 1.09
CA ASP A 506 27.58 -17.39 2.11
C ASP A 506 26.50 -18.48 1.88
N LYS A 507 25.94 -19.08 2.94
CA LYS A 507 24.89 -20.13 2.90
C LYS A 507 23.47 -19.54 2.90
N PRO A 508 22.55 -20.10 2.08
CA PRO A 508 21.12 -19.88 2.22
C PRO A 508 20.59 -20.55 3.50
N SER A 509 19.85 -19.79 4.31
CA SER A 509 19.00 -20.37 5.35
C SER A 509 18.15 -21.48 4.73
N LYS A 510 18.05 -22.65 5.39
CA LYS A 510 17.15 -23.72 4.94
C LYS A 510 15.68 -23.35 5.05
N ASP A 511 15.36 -22.27 5.78
CA ASP A 511 14.08 -21.60 5.67
C ASP A 511 14.07 -20.85 4.32
N ASN A 512 13.85 -21.57 3.22
CA ASN A 512 13.49 -20.97 1.93
C ASN A 512 12.00 -20.55 1.96
N GLY A 513 11.58 -19.88 3.04
CA GLY A 513 10.52 -18.90 2.91
C GLY A 513 11.08 -17.78 2.07
N ALA A 514 10.80 -17.81 0.77
CA ALA A 514 11.39 -16.91 -0.22
C ALA A 514 10.91 -15.47 0.00
N VAL A 515 11.46 -14.77 1.01
CA VAL A 515 11.35 -13.33 1.18
C VAL A 515 12.67 -12.80 1.74
N ALA A 516 13.43 -12.13 0.87
CA ALA A 516 14.64 -11.43 1.24
C ALA A 516 14.34 -10.33 2.28
N LYS A 517 15.02 -10.39 3.43
CA LYS A 517 15.12 -9.28 4.38
C LYS A 517 16.02 -8.19 3.78
N ALA A 518 15.45 -7.09 3.30
CA ALA A 518 16.22 -5.92 2.86
C ALA A 518 16.66 -5.06 4.06
N ASP A 519 17.95 -4.72 4.16
CA ASP A 519 18.44 -3.67 5.08
C ASP A 519 19.13 -2.49 4.35
N LYS A 520 18.65 -1.32 4.78
CA LYS A 520 19.04 0.09 4.71
C LYS A 520 20.45 0.43 4.20
N SER A 521 20.52 0.97 2.97
CA SER A 521 20.98 2.37 2.74
C SER A 521 21.04 2.70 1.25
N ALA A 522 20.21 3.64 0.79
CA ALA A 522 20.48 4.33 -0.47
C ALA A 522 20.10 5.80 -0.32
N LYS A 523 21.13 6.64 -0.34
CA LYS A 523 21.01 8.09 -0.45
C LYS A 523 20.64 8.44 -1.89
N THR A 524 19.70 9.36 -2.01
CA THR A 524 19.44 10.32 -3.11
C THR A 524 20.32 10.26 -4.36
N GLY A 525 19.65 10.19 -5.52
CA GLY A 525 20.12 10.81 -6.77
C GLY A 525 20.25 9.82 -7.93
N ASP A 526 19.35 9.96 -8.89
CA ASP A 526 19.51 9.70 -10.32
C ASP A 526 20.03 8.31 -10.74
N ASP A 527 19.12 7.39 -11.10
CA ASP A 527 19.21 6.51 -12.28
C ASP A 527 18.06 5.46 -12.31
N PHE A 528 16.97 5.78 -13.01
CA PHE A 528 15.92 4.82 -13.37
C PHE A 528 16.39 3.98 -14.57
N ASN A 529 16.90 2.78 -14.32
CA ASN A 529 17.00 1.72 -15.32
C ASN A 529 16.32 0.44 -14.80
N LEU A 530 15.09 0.25 -15.30
CA LEU A 530 14.14 -0.82 -15.02
C LEU A 530 14.55 -2.13 -15.72
N PHE A 531 15.36 -2.97 -15.07
CA PHE A 531 15.55 -4.37 -15.46
C PHE A 531 15.91 -5.25 -14.25
N ALA A 532 14.93 -5.99 -13.72
CA ALA A 532 15.10 -7.27 -13.03
C ALA A 532 13.72 -7.94 -12.97
N VAL A 533 13.54 -9.04 -13.72
CA VAL A 533 12.31 -9.83 -13.80
C VAL A 533 12.74 -11.29 -13.77
N GLY A 534 12.51 -11.95 -12.63
CA GLY A 534 12.72 -13.37 -12.39
C GLY A 534 13.14 -13.55 -10.93
N GLY A 535 12.30 -14.28 -10.20
CA GLY A 535 12.26 -14.37 -8.75
C GLY A 535 11.91 -13.02 -8.13
N VAL A 536 10.80 -12.89 -7.40
CA VAL A 536 10.51 -11.64 -6.66
C VAL A 536 10.14 -10.45 -7.56
N ALA A 537 9.05 -10.58 -8.33
CA ALA A 537 8.27 -9.39 -8.67
C ALA A 537 7.59 -8.77 -7.41
N LEU A 538 7.66 -9.43 -6.24
CA LEU A 538 6.92 -9.08 -5.02
C LEU A 538 7.58 -8.01 -4.10
N ALA A 539 8.86 -7.67 -4.27
CA ALA A 539 9.59 -6.89 -3.23
C ALA A 539 9.81 -5.39 -3.53
N ALA A 540 9.28 -4.82 -4.62
CA ALA A 540 9.49 -3.40 -4.93
C ALA A 540 8.54 -2.44 -4.17
N ILE A 541 7.54 -2.93 -3.42
CA ILE A 541 6.54 -2.08 -2.73
C ILE A 541 6.66 -2.12 -1.19
N ILE A 542 7.49 -3.03 -0.64
CA ILE A 542 7.56 -3.28 0.81
C ILE A 542 8.51 -2.31 1.56
N ALA A 543 9.38 -1.56 0.88
CA ALA A 543 10.50 -0.86 1.51
C ALA A 543 10.19 0.48 2.25
N MET A 544 8.93 0.92 2.38
CA MET A 544 8.62 2.17 3.12
C MET A 544 8.04 1.99 4.53
N ALA A 545 7.74 0.77 5.00
CA ALA A 545 7.14 0.56 6.33
C ALA A 545 7.98 -0.27 7.33
N ALA A 546 8.98 -1.05 6.89
CA ALA A 546 9.70 -2.01 7.73
C ALA A 546 10.82 -1.43 8.64
N VAL A 547 10.86 -0.11 8.89
CA VAL A 547 11.96 0.50 9.68
C VAL A 547 11.87 0.21 11.20
N ALA A 548 10.77 -0.35 11.71
CA ALA A 548 10.62 -0.62 13.15
C ALA A 548 10.95 -2.07 13.60
N ILE A 549 11.06 -3.05 12.69
CA ILE A 549 10.83 -4.47 13.03
C ILE A 549 12.08 -5.27 13.48
N THR A 550 13.31 -4.84 13.19
CA THR A 550 14.51 -5.63 13.57
C THR A 550 14.96 -5.53 15.03
N GLY A 551 14.19 -4.87 15.90
CA GLY A 551 14.57 -4.62 17.30
C GLY A 551 14.15 -5.65 18.35
N ARG A 552 13.18 -6.55 18.11
CA ARG A 552 12.58 -7.33 19.22
C ARG A 552 12.13 -8.75 18.84
N ARG A 553 13.07 -9.66 18.58
CA ARG A 553 12.84 -11.12 18.75
C ARG A 553 13.82 -11.80 19.71
N HIS A 554 14.39 -11.04 20.65
CA HIS A 554 14.99 -11.59 21.87
C HIS A 554 14.21 -11.15 23.10
N ARG A 555 13.07 -11.81 23.36
CA ARG A 555 12.47 -12.01 24.69
C ARG A 555 11.13 -12.75 24.56
N GLN A 556 11.14 -14.07 24.68
CA GLN A 556 10.72 -14.79 25.90
C GLN A 556 10.62 -16.28 25.61
N ARG A 557 11.26 -17.05 26.50
CA ARG A 557 10.80 -18.38 26.90
C ARG A 557 9.62 -18.23 27.85
#